data_AF-A0A160P972-F1
#
_entry.id   AF-A0A160P972-F1
#
_cell.length_a   1.000
_cell.length_b   1.000
_cell.length_c   1.000
_cell.angle_alpha   90.00
_cell.angle_beta   90.00
_cell.angle_gamma   90.00
#
_symmetry.space_group_name_H-M   'P 1'
#
loop_
_entity.id
_entity.type
_entity.pdbx_description
1 polymer ?
#
loop_
_entity_poly.entity_id
_entity_poly.type
_entity_poly.pdbx_seq_one_letter_code
_entity_poly.pdbx_strand_id
1 'polypeptide(L)'
;MTLTARDGRSQNSNPSAMVKELLDIADYIASLRDAIALLRANELTRDRLPMVHEELSEVVAATAGATNSIMNTAEAILALPDGKGYRDAVEAKIYDIFEACTFQDITGQRIAKVAEAMSQLEGRLARFSAAVKARDAAGIDETEADRRKRNESLLLNGPQMGGPATAQDAIDALFA
;
A
#
# COMPACT_ATOMS: atom_id res chain seq x y z
N MET A 1 -23.81 -41.21 -66.09
CA MET A 1 -23.55 -39.85 -66.60
C MET A 1 -23.33 -38.96 -65.39
N THR A 2 -22.07 -38.61 -65.19
CA THR A 2 -21.53 -37.47 -64.44
C THR A 2 -21.89 -37.26 -62.96
N LEU A 3 -20.95 -37.70 -62.13
CA LEU A 3 -20.62 -37.22 -60.79
C LEU A 3 -19.93 -35.84 -60.91
N THR A 4 -20.38 -34.81 -60.19
CA THR A 4 -19.57 -33.64 -59.80
C THR A 4 -19.96 -33.26 -58.38
N ALA A 5 -19.32 -33.89 -57.39
CA ALA A 5 -18.13 -33.39 -56.70
C ALA A 5 -18.48 -32.27 -55.70
N ARG A 6 -18.66 -32.71 -54.45
CA ARG A 6 -18.56 -31.90 -53.23
C ARG A 6 -17.28 -31.07 -53.29
N ASP A 7 -17.43 -29.76 -53.16
CA ASP A 7 -16.32 -28.85 -52.92
C ASP A 7 -15.84 -29.04 -51.47
N GLY A 8 -14.92 -29.99 -51.31
CA GLY A 8 -14.27 -30.32 -50.07
C GLY A 8 -12.86 -29.73 -50.04
N ARG A 9 -12.71 -28.62 -49.31
CA ARG A 9 -11.56 -28.27 -48.45
C ARG A 9 -10.16 -28.39 -49.09
N SER A 10 -9.55 -27.25 -49.38
CA SER A 10 -8.10 -27.08 -49.17
C SER A 10 -7.83 -25.68 -48.60
N GLN A 11 -7.86 -25.57 -47.27
CA GLN A 11 -7.16 -24.48 -46.59
C GLN A 11 -5.68 -24.69 -46.89
N ASN A 12 -5.14 -23.91 -47.82
CA ASN A 12 -3.73 -23.97 -48.19
C ASN A 12 -2.92 -23.33 -47.05
N SER A 13 -2.62 -24.10 -46.01
CA SER A 13 -1.71 -23.70 -44.93
C SER A 13 -0.31 -23.55 -45.52
N ASN A 14 0.09 -22.31 -45.82
CA ASN A 14 1.43 -22.00 -46.30
C ASN A 14 2.45 -22.39 -45.23
N PRO A 15 3.34 -23.37 -45.47
CA PRO A 15 4.30 -23.84 -44.46
C PRO A 15 5.19 -22.72 -43.90
N SER A 16 5.53 -21.74 -44.74
CA SER A 16 6.28 -20.55 -44.35
C SER A 16 5.52 -19.64 -43.36
N ALA A 17 4.20 -19.52 -43.50
CA ALA A 17 3.38 -18.73 -42.59
C ALA A 17 3.28 -19.40 -41.21
N MET A 18 3.13 -20.73 -41.17
CA MET A 18 3.11 -21.50 -39.94
C MET A 18 4.47 -21.48 -39.22
N VAL A 19 5.58 -21.55 -39.97
CA VAL A 19 6.93 -21.40 -39.41
C VAL A 19 7.13 -20.01 -38.82
N LYS A 20 6.68 -18.96 -39.51
CA LYS A 20 6.73 -17.58 -38.98
C LYS A 20 5.94 -17.44 -37.68
N GLU A 21 4.72 -17.97 -37.63
CA GLU A 21 3.87 -17.92 -36.44
C GLU A 21 4.51 -18.64 -35.25
N LEU A 22 5.14 -19.80 -35.49
CA LEU A 22 5.87 -20.52 -34.44
C LEU A 22 7.10 -19.75 -33.94
N LEU A 23 7.82 -19.06 -34.84
CA LEU A 23 8.94 -18.18 -34.47
C LEU A 23 8.45 -16.98 -33.64
N ASP A 24 7.35 -16.34 -34.04
CA ASP A 24 6.75 -15.23 -33.28
C ASP A 24 6.33 -15.67 -31.87
N ILE A 25 5.79 -16.89 -31.72
CA ILE A 25 5.46 -17.48 -30.40
C ILE A 25 6.73 -17.76 -29.59
N ALA A 26 7.77 -18.33 -30.21
CA ALA A 26 9.03 -18.62 -29.54
C ALA A 26 9.71 -17.34 -29.02
N ASP A 27 9.72 -16.28 -29.81
CA ASP A 27 10.24 -14.97 -29.43
C ASP A 27 9.42 -14.35 -28.29
N TYR A 28 8.09 -14.49 -28.33
CA TYR A 28 7.23 -14.03 -27.24
C TYR A 28 7.49 -14.79 -25.93
N ILE A 29 7.62 -16.12 -25.97
CA ILE A 29 7.94 -16.94 -24.80
C ILE A 29 9.31 -16.57 -24.22
N ALA A 30 10.31 -16.33 -25.08
CA ALA A 30 11.63 -15.89 -24.64
C ALA A 30 11.56 -14.53 -23.93
N SER A 31 10.86 -13.55 -24.53
CA SER A 31 10.63 -12.23 -23.92
C SER A 31 9.89 -12.32 -22.57
N LEU A 32 8.89 -13.19 -22.47
CA LEU A 32 8.11 -13.39 -21.25
C LEU A 32 8.95 -14.04 -20.15
N ARG A 33 9.77 -15.04 -20.48
CA ARG A 33 10.71 -15.66 -19.54
C ARG A 33 11.67 -14.62 -18.96
N ASP A 34 12.22 -13.75 -19.80
CA ASP A 34 13.17 -12.72 -19.39
C ASP A 34 12.47 -11.65 -18.52
N ALA A 35 11.22 -11.29 -18.83
CA ALA A 35 10.39 -10.41 -18.01
C ALA A 35 10.09 -11.00 -16.62
N ILE A 36 9.75 -12.29 -16.53
CA ILE A 36 9.53 -13.00 -15.27
C ILE A 36 10.81 -13.01 -14.43
N ALA A 37 11.97 -13.26 -15.05
CA ALA A 37 13.25 -13.23 -14.34
C ALA A 37 13.54 -11.84 -13.75
N LEU A 38 13.21 -10.77 -14.49
CA LEU A 38 13.42 -9.38 -14.07
C LEU A 38 12.54 -8.95 -12.89
N LEU A 39 11.38 -9.57 -12.71
CA LEU A 39 10.53 -9.36 -11.54
C LEU A 39 11.25 -9.74 -10.24
N ARG A 40 12.17 -10.73 -10.31
CA ARG A 40 12.88 -11.30 -9.15
C ARG A 40 11.92 -11.66 -8.02
N ALA A 41 10.84 -12.37 -8.35
CA ALA A 41 9.74 -12.69 -7.43
C ALA A 41 10.20 -13.35 -6.12
N ASN A 42 11.25 -14.19 -6.16
CA ASN A 42 11.81 -14.80 -4.96
C ASN A 42 12.43 -13.79 -3.99
N GLU A 43 13.12 -12.75 -4.48
CA GLU A 43 13.66 -11.68 -3.62
C GLU A 43 12.52 -10.86 -3.01
N LEU A 44 11.51 -10.52 -3.82
CA LEU A 44 10.36 -9.76 -3.35
C LEU A 44 9.61 -10.49 -2.23
N THR A 45 9.34 -11.79 -2.43
CA THR A 45 8.55 -12.60 -1.50
C THR A 45 9.31 -13.03 -0.27
N ARG A 46 10.62 -13.28 -0.37
CA ARG A 46 11.43 -13.80 0.76
C ARG A 46 12.15 -12.74 1.57
N ASP A 47 12.31 -11.53 1.04
CA ASP A 47 13.11 -10.48 1.68
C ASP A 47 12.34 -9.15 1.73
N ARG A 48 12.01 -8.56 0.57
CA ARG A 48 11.46 -7.19 0.54
C ARG A 48 10.08 -7.03 1.18
N LEU A 49 9.12 -7.90 0.85
CA LEU A 49 7.77 -7.83 1.42
C LEU A 49 7.75 -8.16 2.92
N PRO A 50 8.44 -9.22 3.41
CA PRO A 50 8.61 -9.43 4.84
C PRO A 50 9.22 -8.23 5.57
N MET A 51 10.28 -7.64 5.02
CA MET A 51 10.90 -6.44 5.58
C MET A 51 9.90 -5.28 5.67
N VAL A 52 9.14 -5.00 4.60
CA VAL A 52 8.11 -3.96 4.63
C VAL A 52 7.08 -4.20 5.74
N HIS A 53 6.66 -5.45 5.92
CA HIS A 53 5.69 -5.79 6.97
C HIS A 53 6.26 -5.59 8.38
N GLU A 54 7.51 -5.98 8.60
CA GLU A 54 8.23 -5.76 9.86
C GLU A 54 8.35 -4.26 10.16
N GLU A 55 8.83 -3.46 9.20
CA GLU A 55 8.98 -2.02 9.38
C GLU A 55 7.66 -1.32 9.70
N LEU A 56 6.57 -1.68 9.01
CA LEU A 56 5.24 -1.11 9.30
C LEU A 56 4.72 -1.54 10.67
N SER A 57 4.98 -2.77 11.10
CA SER A 57 4.59 -3.25 12.43
C SER A 57 5.33 -2.49 13.53
N GLU A 58 6.61 -2.24 13.33
CA GLU A 58 7.44 -1.46 14.24
C GLU A 58 7.02 0.02 14.28
N VAL A 59 6.58 0.59 13.16
CA VAL A 59 5.97 1.94 13.15
C VAL A 59 4.73 1.98 14.03
N VAL A 60 3.82 1.01 13.92
CA VAL A 60 2.63 0.92 14.76
C VAL A 60 3.00 0.76 16.24
N ALA A 61 3.96 -0.11 16.57
CA ALA A 61 4.40 -0.32 17.93
C ALA A 61 5.04 0.94 18.55
N ALA A 62 5.94 1.60 17.81
CA ALA A 62 6.62 2.82 18.26
C ALA A 62 5.64 3.98 18.47
N THR A 63 4.72 4.19 17.51
CA THR A 63 3.70 5.24 17.61
C THR A 63 2.75 5.00 18.79
N ALA A 64 2.28 3.78 18.98
CA ALA A 64 1.40 3.43 20.10
C ALA A 64 2.12 3.61 21.45
N GLY A 65 3.35 3.10 21.56
CA GLY A 65 4.17 3.22 22.77
C GLY A 65 4.43 4.67 23.15
N ALA A 66 4.84 5.49 22.18
CA ALA A 66 5.10 6.90 22.43
C ALA A 66 3.83 7.69 22.77
N THR A 67 2.72 7.44 22.07
CA THR A 67 1.44 8.10 22.35
C THR A 67 0.93 7.77 23.75
N ASN A 68 1.09 6.51 24.19
CA ASN A 68 0.78 6.10 25.56
C ASN A 68 1.68 6.82 26.59
N SER A 69 2.98 6.94 26.30
CA SER A 69 3.91 7.68 27.16
C SER A 69 3.53 9.16 27.27
N ILE A 70 3.19 9.80 26.15
CA ILE A 70 2.76 11.21 26.12
C ILE A 70 1.48 11.40 26.95
N MET A 71 0.50 10.52 26.79
CA MET A 71 -0.76 10.55 27.54
C MET A 71 -0.52 10.43 29.05
N ASN A 72 0.23 9.40 29.46
CA ASN A 72 0.55 9.17 30.88
C ASN A 72 1.29 10.36 31.50
N THR A 73 2.21 10.98 30.74
CA THR A 73 2.93 12.17 31.21
C THR A 73 2.00 13.37 31.34
N ALA A 74 1.07 13.57 30.40
CA ALA A 74 0.07 14.63 30.48
C ALA A 74 -0.88 14.44 31.67
N GLU A 75 -1.33 13.19 31.92
CA GLU A 75 -2.13 12.85 33.11
C GLU A 75 -1.35 13.11 34.40
N ALA A 76 -0.06 12.76 34.44
CA ALA A 76 0.80 13.04 35.58
C ALA A 76 0.94 14.53 35.86
N ILE A 77 1.00 15.38 34.81
CA ILE A 77 1.00 16.85 34.95
C ILE A 77 -0.30 17.33 35.60
N LEU A 78 -1.46 16.83 35.16
CA LEU A 78 -2.76 17.21 35.72
C LEU A 78 -2.92 16.80 37.19
N ALA A 79 -2.24 15.74 37.62
CA ALA A 79 -2.27 15.26 39.00
C ALA A 79 -1.27 15.98 39.93
N LEU A 80 -0.44 16.90 39.41
CA LEU A 80 0.54 17.61 40.24
C LEU A 80 -0.16 18.55 41.24
N PRO A 81 0.28 18.57 42.51
CA PRO A 81 -0.25 19.50 43.49
C PRO A 81 0.24 20.92 43.22
N ASP A 82 -0.66 21.89 43.42
CA ASP A 82 -0.31 23.31 43.36
C ASP A 82 0.71 23.69 44.44
N GLY A 83 1.53 24.72 44.15
CA GLY A 83 2.38 25.36 45.15
C GLY A 83 3.84 25.54 44.70
N LYS A 84 4.73 25.68 45.68
CA LYS A 84 6.15 25.94 45.43
C LYS A 84 6.79 24.72 44.76
N GLY A 85 7.34 24.91 43.57
CA GLY A 85 7.95 23.84 42.77
C GLY A 85 7.04 23.24 41.69
N TYR A 86 5.77 23.67 41.61
CA TYR A 86 4.84 23.22 40.55
C TYR A 86 5.41 23.45 39.15
N ARG A 87 5.94 24.66 38.90
CA ARG A 87 6.53 25.01 37.60
C ARG A 87 7.67 24.06 37.21
N ASP A 88 8.60 23.80 38.14
CA ASP A 88 9.76 22.94 37.87
C ASP A 88 9.33 21.48 37.63
N ALA A 89 8.31 21.00 38.36
CA ALA A 89 7.73 19.68 38.15
C ALA A 89 7.02 19.54 36.79
N VAL A 90 6.27 20.57 36.38
CA VAL A 90 5.66 20.64 35.05
C VAL A 90 6.75 20.66 33.97
N GLU A 91 7.77 21.50 34.11
CA GLU A 91 8.85 21.62 33.14
C GLU A 91 9.59 20.29 32.93
N ALA A 92 9.89 19.57 34.02
CA ALA A 92 10.47 18.23 33.94
C ALA A 92 9.59 17.26 33.14
N LYS A 93 8.27 17.27 33.37
CA LYS A 93 7.33 16.41 32.64
C LYS A 93 7.17 16.81 31.17
N ILE A 94 7.29 18.09 30.84
CA ILE A 94 7.31 18.54 29.44
C ILE A 94 8.55 18.00 28.71
N TYR A 95 9.71 17.91 29.38
CA TYR A 95 10.88 17.25 28.77
C TYR A 95 10.64 15.77 28.48
N ASP A 96 9.97 15.03 29.39
CA ASP A 96 9.58 13.64 29.15
C ASP A 96 8.67 13.53 27.89
N ILE A 97 7.77 14.50 27.64
CA ILE A 97 6.95 14.55 26.42
C ILE A 97 7.81 14.78 25.18
N PHE A 98 8.76 15.72 25.23
CA PHE A 98 9.66 15.97 24.10
C PHE A 98 10.52 14.75 23.78
N GLU A 99 11.01 14.05 24.79
CA GLU A 99 11.74 12.81 24.62
C GLU A 99 10.85 11.73 23.99
N ALA A 100 9.61 11.56 24.49
CA ALA A 100 8.68 10.61 23.90
C ALA A 100 8.43 10.92 22.42
N CYS A 101 8.24 12.19 22.03
CA CYS A 101 8.02 12.64 20.65
C CYS A 101 9.16 12.28 19.67
N THR A 102 10.36 11.92 20.15
CA THR A 102 11.45 11.46 19.28
C THR A 102 11.12 10.20 18.49
N PHE A 103 10.03 9.48 18.83
CA PHE A 103 9.48 8.38 18.02
C PHE A 103 9.25 8.78 16.55
N GLN A 104 8.99 10.06 16.28
CA GLN A 104 8.75 10.59 14.95
C GLN A 104 9.95 10.39 14.00
N ASP A 105 11.18 10.50 14.50
CA ASP A 105 12.38 10.32 13.68
C ASP A 105 12.51 8.84 13.24
N ILE A 106 12.44 7.92 14.20
CA ILE A 106 12.53 6.48 13.94
C ILE A 106 11.40 6.04 13.01
N THR A 107 10.16 6.49 13.26
CA THR A 107 9.02 6.14 12.40
C THR A 107 9.15 6.73 11.00
N GLY A 108 9.63 7.96 10.86
CA GLY A 108 9.93 8.60 9.57
C GLY A 108 10.97 7.80 8.77
N GLN A 109 12.07 7.38 9.40
CA GLN A 109 13.10 6.56 8.76
C GLN A 109 12.55 5.21 8.27
N ARG A 110 11.74 4.54 9.10
CA ARG A 110 11.13 3.25 8.74
C ARG A 110 10.13 3.39 7.59
N ILE A 111 9.29 4.42 7.61
CA ILE A 111 8.36 4.72 6.51
C ILE A 111 9.13 5.02 5.22
N ALA A 112 10.24 5.77 5.29
CA ALA A 112 11.07 6.05 4.12
C ALA A 112 11.64 4.75 3.50
N LYS A 113 12.10 3.82 4.34
CA LYS A 113 12.58 2.50 3.90
C LYS A 113 11.48 1.68 3.21
N VAL A 114 10.25 1.71 3.74
CA VAL A 114 9.09 1.08 3.12
C VAL A 114 8.77 1.72 1.77
N ALA A 115 8.73 3.05 1.70
CA ALA A 115 8.44 3.78 0.47
C ALA A 115 9.47 3.47 -0.63
N GLU A 116 10.76 3.39 -0.28
CA GLU A 116 11.80 3.01 -1.21
C GLU A 116 11.60 1.58 -1.74
N ALA A 117 11.32 0.62 -0.87
CA ALA A 117 11.06 -0.76 -1.27
C ALA A 117 9.85 -0.87 -2.21
N MET A 118 8.80 -0.10 -1.95
CA MET A 118 7.61 -0.05 -2.79
C MET A 118 7.89 0.58 -4.16
N SER A 119 8.65 1.67 -4.20
CA SER A 119 9.08 2.29 -5.48
C SER A 119 9.88 1.31 -6.34
N GLN A 120 10.77 0.53 -5.73
CA GLN A 120 11.52 -0.51 -6.45
C GLN A 120 10.60 -1.62 -6.98
N LEU A 121 9.59 -2.03 -6.20
CA LEU A 121 8.60 -3.02 -6.64
C LEU A 121 7.77 -2.50 -7.83
N GLU A 122 7.28 -1.27 -7.75
CA GLU A 122 6.53 -0.61 -8.82
C GLU A 122 7.34 -0.55 -10.12
N GLY A 123 8.63 -0.18 -10.04
CA GLY A 123 9.52 -0.16 -11.19
C GLY A 123 9.69 -1.53 -11.85
N ARG A 124 9.80 -2.61 -11.05
CA ARG A 124 9.88 -3.99 -11.57
C ARG A 124 8.56 -4.40 -12.23
N LEU A 125 7.42 -4.09 -11.61
CA LEU A 125 6.10 -4.42 -12.13
C LEU A 125 5.80 -3.66 -13.44
N ALA A 126 6.18 -2.39 -13.54
CA ALA A 126 6.03 -1.60 -14.75
C ALA A 126 6.79 -2.21 -15.94
N ARG A 127 8.04 -2.65 -15.71
CA ARG A 127 8.86 -3.33 -16.74
C ARG A 127 8.25 -4.67 -17.16
N PHE A 128 7.74 -5.44 -16.20
CA PHE A 128 7.03 -6.69 -16.48
C PHE A 128 5.77 -6.44 -17.35
N SER A 129 4.93 -5.49 -16.95
CA SER A 129 3.71 -5.12 -17.68
C SER A 129 4.00 -4.69 -19.12
N ALA A 130 5.04 -3.87 -19.33
CA ALA A 130 5.48 -3.46 -20.65
C ALA A 130 5.95 -4.65 -21.52
N ALA A 131 6.67 -5.61 -20.92
CA ALA A 131 7.19 -6.78 -21.63
C ALA A 131 6.11 -7.81 -22.00
N VAL A 132 5.06 -7.95 -21.18
CA VAL A 132 3.90 -8.81 -21.47
C VAL A 132 3.04 -8.24 -22.61
N LYS A 133 3.29 -6.99 -23.04
CA LYS A 133 2.59 -6.27 -24.13
C LYS A 133 1.07 -6.22 -23.92
N ALA A 134 0.60 -5.88 -22.71
CA ALA A 134 -0.79 -5.49 -22.38
C ALA A 134 -1.88 -6.03 -23.34
N ARG A 135 -1.89 -7.35 -23.60
CA ARG A 135 -3.00 -8.03 -24.28
C ARG A 135 -4.03 -8.55 -23.28
N ASP A 136 -3.75 -8.38 -21.99
CA ASP A 136 -4.74 -8.59 -20.94
C ASP A 136 -5.63 -7.36 -20.79
N ALA A 137 -6.93 -7.66 -20.71
CA ALA A 137 -8.02 -6.71 -20.62
C ALA A 137 -7.76 -5.65 -19.53
N ALA A 138 -8.09 -4.41 -19.85
CA ALA A 138 -8.12 -3.27 -18.94
C ALA A 138 -9.25 -3.39 -17.89
N GLY A 139 -9.37 -4.56 -17.25
CA GLY A 139 -10.33 -4.83 -16.21
C GLY A 139 -9.76 -4.45 -14.86
N ILE A 140 -10.42 -3.52 -14.20
CA ILE A 140 -10.26 -3.33 -12.75
C ILE A 140 -10.80 -4.61 -12.10
N ASP A 141 -10.04 -5.21 -11.19
CA ASP A 141 -10.50 -6.33 -10.38
C ASP A 141 -11.81 -5.93 -9.66
N GLU A 142 -12.93 -6.56 -9.97
CA GLU A 142 -14.24 -6.24 -9.38
C GLU A 142 -14.21 -6.39 -7.85
N THR A 143 -13.39 -7.33 -7.35
CA THR A 143 -13.16 -7.55 -5.92
C THR A 143 -12.44 -6.37 -5.26
N GLU A 144 -11.51 -5.74 -5.98
CA GLU A 144 -10.83 -4.51 -5.56
C GLU A 144 -11.79 -3.31 -5.56
N ALA A 145 -12.61 -3.19 -6.61
CA ALA A 145 -13.61 -2.14 -6.72
C ALA A 145 -14.63 -2.20 -5.56
N ASP A 146 -15.10 -3.40 -5.22
CA ASP A 146 -16.01 -3.59 -4.10
C ASP A 146 -15.33 -3.37 -2.75
N ARG A 147 -14.05 -3.72 -2.60
CA ARG A 147 -13.29 -3.38 -1.39
C ARG A 147 -13.15 -1.86 -1.21
N ARG A 148 -12.88 -1.12 -2.29
CA ARG A 148 -12.81 0.35 -2.26
C ARG A 148 -14.14 0.97 -1.83
N LYS A 149 -15.25 0.54 -2.43
CA LYS A 149 -16.60 0.99 -2.03
C LYS A 149 -16.88 0.72 -0.55
N ARG A 150 -16.49 -0.46 -0.04
CA ARG A 150 -16.62 -0.77 1.40
C ARG A 150 -15.78 0.17 2.25
N ASN A 151 -14.51 0.38 1.91
CA ASN A 151 -13.64 1.28 2.67
C ASN A 151 -14.14 2.73 2.67
N GLU A 152 -14.62 3.23 1.52
CA GLU A 152 -15.25 4.55 1.41
C GLU A 152 -16.51 4.65 2.29
N SER A 153 -17.32 3.58 2.37
CA SER A 153 -18.49 3.53 3.26
C SER A 153 -18.16 3.39 4.75
N LEU A 154 -16.96 2.88 5.07
CA LEU A 154 -16.48 2.60 6.43
C LEU A 154 -15.62 3.72 7.01
N LEU A 155 -15.39 4.82 6.28
CA LEU A 155 -14.85 6.06 6.84
C LEU A 155 -15.86 6.63 7.83
N LEU A 156 -15.86 6.08 9.04
CA LEU A 156 -16.47 6.68 10.22
C LEU A 156 -15.74 8.01 10.43
N ASN A 157 -16.50 9.10 10.31
CA ASN A 157 -16.05 10.47 10.47
C ASN A 157 -15.13 10.63 11.70
N GLY A 158 -13.82 10.65 11.48
CA GLY A 158 -12.88 11.30 12.40
C GLY A 158 -13.11 12.82 12.38
N PRO A 159 -12.50 13.59 13.30
CA PRO A 159 -12.61 15.05 13.30
C PRO A 159 -12.35 15.58 11.90
N GLN A 160 -13.38 16.16 11.26
CA GLN A 160 -13.27 16.62 9.89
C GLN A 160 -12.28 17.77 9.83
N MET A 161 -11.14 17.56 9.18
CA MET A 161 -10.19 18.63 8.85
C MET A 161 -10.89 19.66 7.97
N GLY A 162 -11.31 20.78 8.56
CA GLY A 162 -12.02 21.87 7.87
C GLY A 162 -13.50 21.63 7.56
N GLY A 163 -14.12 20.59 8.15
CA GLY A 163 -15.58 20.41 8.09
C GLY A 163 -16.31 21.41 8.99
N PRO A 164 -17.64 21.55 8.88
CA PRO A 164 -18.38 22.43 9.77
C PRO A 164 -18.17 21.95 11.21
N ALA A 165 -17.44 22.74 12.01
CA ALA A 165 -17.32 22.47 13.43
C ALA A 165 -18.74 22.35 13.99
N THR A 166 -19.07 21.20 14.59
CA THR A 166 -20.32 21.08 15.33
C THR A 166 -20.32 22.20 16.38
N ALA A 167 -21.27 23.11 16.26
CA ALA A 167 -21.32 24.26 17.15
C ALA A 167 -21.55 23.76 18.60
N GLN A 168 -20.87 24.40 19.55
CA GLN A 168 -20.82 23.95 20.96
C GLN A 168 -22.23 23.89 21.59
N ASP A 169 -23.13 24.76 21.14
CA ASP A 169 -24.55 24.77 21.52
C ASP A 169 -25.28 23.46 21.17
N ALA A 170 -24.93 22.83 20.06
CA ALA A 170 -25.47 21.53 19.67
C ALA A 170 -24.90 20.37 20.52
N ILE A 171 -23.69 20.52 21.05
CA ILE A 171 -23.08 19.54 21.96
C ILE A 171 -23.73 19.65 23.34
N ASP A 172 -23.94 20.87 23.83
CA ASP A 172 -24.53 21.12 25.15
C ASP A 172 -25.99 20.63 25.22
N ALA A 173 -26.73 20.70 24.11
CA ALA A 173 -28.10 20.18 24.01
C ALA A 173 -28.23 18.65 24.10
N LEU A 174 -27.15 17.90 23.88
CA LEU A 174 -27.13 16.43 23.95
C LEU A 174 -26.97 15.90 25.39
N PHE A 175 -26.48 16.75 26.31
CA PHE A 175 -26.22 16.41 27.71
C PHE A 175 -27.12 17.17 28.69
N ALA A 176 -28.19 17.80 28.18
CA ALA A 176 -29.22 18.51 28.95
C ALA A 176 -30.50 17.67 29.13
#